data_AF-A0A9X8H4J9-F1
#
_entry.id   AF-A0A9X8H4J9-F1
#
_cell.length_a   1.000
_cell.length_b   1.000
_cell.length_c   1.000
_cell.angle_alpha   90.00
_cell.angle_beta   90.00
_cell.angle_gamma   90.00
#
_symmetry.space_group_name_H-M   'P 1'
#
loop_
_entity.id
_entity.type
_entity.pdbx_description
1 polymer ?
#
loop_
_entity_poly.entity_id
_entity_poly.type
_entity_poly.pdbx_seq_one_letter_code
_entity_poly.pdbx_strand_id
1 'polypeptide(L)'
;MRGLGHLLATLAASSVALAASVQWRPIGPADKDSTVTLGFALRAASPGALDDALVAIADIHTPMYGRYVADVSALVRPSDAAVAFIESFLHAHNISRSKHGDYVRVTMPVAAAEALFHTELFEYAHEGHPDRRIVRPRGPYHLPSNVKPHVLLVDGLDAFPTMFQAQAHATATVAGEASSTSVEAIQRAYDLPSGLDASDPRNAIVIGAFLKETFNQRDIESFEARNKQEPSSAFHGPQPVHCIGDGLGVGTGEASLDTQLVTALTQSQHATVLCYNANRVPSQAFDDSNQEVGAIQSVLVWGSFGCQL
;
A
#
# COMPACT_ATOMS: atom_id res chain seq x y z
N MET A 1 -44.43 26.97 1.58
CA MET A 1 -43.09 27.57 1.44
C MET A 1 -42.42 27.63 2.80
N ARG A 2 -41.66 26.59 3.16
CA ARG A 2 -40.70 26.61 4.27
C ARG A 2 -39.46 25.87 3.77
N GLY A 3 -38.33 26.57 3.76
CA GLY A 3 -37.12 26.19 3.04
C GLY A 3 -36.49 24.91 3.57
N LEU A 4 -36.04 24.08 2.62
CA LEU A 4 -35.07 23.02 2.88
C LEU A 4 -33.75 23.70 3.24
N GLY A 5 -33.39 23.69 4.52
CA GLY A 5 -32.01 23.92 4.95
C GLY A 5 -31.17 22.70 4.58
N HIS A 6 -30.24 22.86 3.65
CA HIS A 6 -29.21 21.86 3.38
C HIS A 6 -28.33 21.73 4.62
N LEU A 7 -28.42 20.58 5.30
CA LEU A 7 -27.49 20.20 6.37
C LEU A 7 -26.12 19.92 5.74
N LEU A 8 -25.20 20.88 5.90
CA LEU A 8 -23.77 20.69 5.68
C LEU A 8 -23.28 19.66 6.71
N ALA A 9 -23.00 18.44 6.26
CA ALA A 9 -22.27 17.47 7.07
C ALA A 9 -20.80 17.87 7.07
N THR A 10 -20.31 18.41 8.18
CA THR A 10 -18.88 18.63 8.41
C THR A 10 -18.22 17.30 8.79
N LEU A 11 -17.40 16.75 7.89
CA LEU A 11 -16.36 15.81 8.29
C LEU A 11 -15.15 16.64 8.75
N ALA A 12 -14.95 16.72 10.06
CA ALA A 12 -13.68 17.17 10.60
C ALA A 12 -12.71 15.98 10.61
N ALA A 13 -12.25 15.55 9.42
CA ALA A 13 -11.01 14.80 9.36
C ALA A 13 -9.90 15.82 9.66
N SER A 14 -9.43 15.85 10.90
CA SER A 14 -8.31 16.72 11.27
C SER A 14 -7.04 16.15 10.67
N SER A 15 -6.71 16.54 9.44
CA SER A 15 -5.39 16.34 8.81
C SER A 15 -4.24 16.81 9.72
N VAL A 16 -4.53 17.77 10.60
CA VAL A 16 -3.63 18.28 11.64
C VAL A 16 -3.24 17.20 12.67
N ALA A 17 -4.09 16.19 12.93
CA ALA A 17 -3.77 15.13 13.88
C ALA A 17 -2.84 14.05 13.30
N LEU A 18 -2.78 13.89 11.98
CA LEU A 18 -1.89 12.92 11.31
C LEU A 18 -0.51 13.52 10.99
N ALA A 19 -0.40 14.83 10.76
CA ALA A 19 0.88 15.51 10.61
C ALA A 19 1.78 15.42 11.87
N ALA A 20 1.19 15.11 13.02
CA ALA A 20 1.90 14.93 14.29
C ALA A 20 2.62 13.58 14.42
N SER A 21 2.38 12.60 13.54
CA SER A 21 3.17 11.36 13.50
C SER A 21 4.42 11.51 12.63
N VAL A 22 5.25 12.47 13.04
CA VAL A 22 6.71 12.58 12.86
C VAL A 22 7.23 12.63 11.42
N GLN A 23 7.96 13.71 11.10
CA GLN A 23 8.83 13.89 9.94
C GLN A 23 8.30 14.63 8.69
N TRP A 24 7.17 15.34 8.71
CA TRP A 24 6.78 16.23 7.60
C TRP A 24 6.45 17.64 8.09
N ARG A 25 7.13 18.67 7.55
CA ARG A 25 6.93 20.08 7.91
C ARG A 25 6.33 20.88 6.76
N PRO A 26 5.33 21.74 7.03
CA PRO A 26 4.81 22.63 6.01
C PRO A 26 5.88 23.65 5.59
N ILE A 27 6.08 23.81 4.29
CA ILE A 27 7.00 24.80 3.68
C ILE A 27 6.24 26.08 3.33
N GLY A 28 5.06 25.94 2.73
CA GLY A 28 4.24 27.06 2.28
C GLY A 28 3.04 26.59 1.44
N PRO A 29 2.18 27.53 1.00
CA PRO A 29 1.08 27.22 0.08
C PRO A 29 1.61 26.58 -1.20
N ALA A 30 0.93 25.54 -1.68
CA ALA A 30 1.28 24.90 -2.94
C ALA A 30 0.97 25.83 -4.14
N ASP A 31 1.78 25.74 -5.18
CA ASP A 31 1.55 26.48 -6.43
C ASP A 31 0.21 26.06 -7.04
N LYS A 32 -0.64 27.06 -7.32
CA LYS A 32 -2.01 26.88 -7.80
C LYS A 32 -2.09 26.19 -9.16
N ASP A 33 -1.05 26.35 -9.98
CA ASP A 33 -0.94 25.73 -11.30
C ASP A 33 -0.26 24.36 -11.27
N SER A 34 0.40 24.02 -10.16
CA SER A 34 0.95 22.67 -9.97
C SER A 34 -0.17 21.63 -9.87
N THR A 35 0.15 20.38 -10.18
CA THR A 35 -0.86 19.30 -10.22
C THR A 35 -0.82 18.44 -8.96
N VAL A 36 -2.00 17.98 -8.57
CA VAL A 36 -2.20 16.93 -7.56
C VAL A 36 -2.95 15.77 -8.21
N THR A 37 -2.59 14.55 -7.78
CA THR A 37 -3.25 13.33 -8.19
C THR A 37 -4.10 12.81 -7.03
N LEU A 38 -5.36 12.50 -7.31
CA LEU A 38 -6.31 11.99 -6.34
C LEU A 38 -6.90 10.67 -6.82
N GLY A 39 -7.24 9.81 -5.86
CA GLY A 39 -7.86 8.52 -6.10
C GLY A 39 -9.26 8.45 -5.52
N PHE A 40 -10.18 7.78 -6.23
CA PHE A 40 -11.55 7.55 -5.78
C PHE A 40 -11.85 6.06 -5.91
N ALA A 41 -11.95 5.38 -4.77
CA ALA A 41 -12.45 4.01 -4.72
C ALA A 41 -13.97 4.06 -4.80
N LEU A 42 -14.55 3.52 -5.88
CA LEU A 42 -15.98 3.58 -6.15
C LEU A 42 -16.74 2.56 -5.30
N ARG A 43 -17.98 2.89 -4.94
CA ARG A 43 -18.86 1.95 -4.25
C ARG A 43 -19.33 0.86 -5.21
N ALA A 44 -19.10 -0.39 -4.81
CA ALA A 44 -19.59 -1.58 -5.50
C ALA A 44 -21.12 -1.56 -5.64
N ALA A 45 -21.64 -2.18 -6.71
CA ALA A 45 -23.06 -2.36 -6.96
C ALA A 45 -23.77 -3.14 -5.85
N SER A 46 -23.05 -4.09 -5.24
CA SER A 46 -23.52 -4.90 -4.11
C SER A 46 -22.54 -4.74 -2.93
N PRO A 47 -22.68 -3.68 -2.11
CA PRO A 47 -21.86 -3.51 -0.92
C PRO A 47 -21.99 -4.74 -0.01
N GLY A 48 -20.87 -5.36 0.36
CA GLY A 48 -20.82 -6.58 1.20
C GLY A 48 -20.69 -7.89 0.42
N ALA A 49 -20.93 -7.92 -0.90
CA ALA A 49 -20.85 -9.17 -1.68
C ALA A 49 -19.45 -9.83 -1.63
N LEU A 50 -18.38 -9.02 -1.62
CA LEU A 50 -17.02 -9.54 -1.45
C LEU A 50 -16.79 -10.09 -0.04
N ASP A 51 -17.26 -9.37 0.99
CA ASP A 51 -17.10 -9.77 2.39
C ASP A 51 -17.86 -11.07 2.68
N ASP A 52 -19.11 -11.17 2.22
CA ASP A 52 -19.93 -12.38 2.34
C ASP A 52 -19.28 -13.58 1.64
N ALA A 53 -18.72 -13.39 0.44
CA ALA A 53 -18.00 -14.42 -0.27
C ALA A 53 -16.72 -14.85 0.47
N LEU A 54 -15.97 -13.89 1.02
CA LEU A 54 -14.76 -14.17 1.80
C LEU A 54 -15.08 -14.95 3.06
N VAL A 55 -16.10 -14.54 3.82
CA VAL A 55 -16.56 -15.24 5.02
C VAL A 55 -16.94 -16.68 4.67
N ALA A 56 -17.70 -16.90 3.59
CA ALA A 56 -18.08 -18.23 3.17
C ALA A 56 -16.86 -19.10 2.79
N ILE A 57 -15.87 -18.55 2.07
CA ILE A 57 -14.70 -19.32 1.60
C ILE A 57 -13.72 -19.62 2.74
N ALA A 58 -13.63 -18.75 3.75
CA ALA A 58 -12.71 -18.89 4.87
C ALA A 58 -13.25 -19.80 6.01
N ASP A 59 -14.57 -19.97 6.12
CA ASP A 59 -15.18 -20.78 7.18
C ASP A 59 -15.20 -22.27 6.81
N ILE A 60 -14.44 -23.07 7.59
CA ILE A 60 -14.31 -24.53 7.47
C ILE A 60 -15.64 -25.29 7.58
N HIS A 61 -16.68 -24.68 8.15
CA HIS A 61 -17.98 -25.30 8.33
C HIS A 61 -18.93 -25.08 7.15
N THR A 62 -18.55 -24.29 6.15
CA THR A 62 -19.38 -24.07 4.98
C THR A 62 -19.01 -25.00 3.83
N PRO A 63 -19.95 -25.30 2.91
CA PRO A 63 -19.64 -26.00 1.67
C PRO A 63 -18.71 -25.22 0.73
N MET A 64 -18.48 -23.93 1.00
CA MET A 64 -17.66 -23.03 0.21
C MET A 64 -16.21 -22.97 0.68
N TYR A 65 -15.87 -23.59 1.82
CA TYR A 65 -14.52 -23.61 2.34
C TYR A 65 -13.48 -24.01 1.28
N GLY A 66 -12.46 -23.17 1.10
CA GLY A 66 -11.37 -23.40 0.15
C GLY A 66 -11.76 -23.28 -1.34
N ARG A 67 -13.00 -22.90 -1.67
CA ARG A 67 -13.46 -22.66 -3.04
C ARG A 67 -13.20 -21.21 -3.46
N TYR A 68 -11.93 -20.87 -3.62
CA TYR A 68 -11.50 -19.52 -4.02
C TYR A 68 -12.08 -19.11 -5.38
N VAL A 69 -12.41 -17.82 -5.51
CA VAL A 69 -12.95 -17.23 -6.74
C VAL A 69 -11.79 -16.77 -7.63
N ALA A 70 -11.78 -17.22 -8.89
CA ALA A 70 -10.74 -16.83 -9.84
C ALA A 70 -10.89 -15.39 -10.35
N ASP A 71 -12.12 -14.89 -10.44
CA ASP A 71 -12.44 -13.53 -10.90
C ASP A 71 -13.37 -12.81 -9.91
N VAL A 72 -12.82 -11.84 -9.19
CA VAL A 72 -13.56 -11.03 -8.21
C VAL A 72 -14.31 -9.85 -8.85
N SER A 73 -14.15 -9.61 -10.16
CA SER A 73 -14.67 -8.40 -10.83
C SER A 73 -16.16 -8.20 -10.60
N ALA A 74 -16.95 -9.27 -10.62
CA ALA A 74 -18.39 -9.19 -10.40
C ALA A 74 -18.77 -8.77 -8.96
N LEU A 75 -17.96 -9.16 -7.96
CA LEU A 75 -18.18 -8.86 -6.54
C LEU A 75 -17.82 -7.41 -6.21
N VAL A 76 -16.80 -6.86 -6.87
CA VAL A 76 -16.31 -5.49 -6.62
C VAL A 76 -16.78 -4.46 -7.65
N ARG A 77 -17.50 -4.89 -8.70
CA ARG A 77 -17.95 -4.02 -9.79
C ARG A 77 -18.67 -2.79 -9.23
N PRO A 78 -18.25 -1.57 -9.57
CA PRO A 78 -18.94 -0.35 -9.19
C PRO A 78 -20.39 -0.32 -9.66
N SER A 79 -21.25 0.40 -8.94
CA SER A 79 -22.58 0.71 -9.46
C SER A 79 -22.51 1.68 -10.65
N ASP A 80 -23.38 1.49 -11.65
CA ASP A 80 -23.47 2.40 -12.80
C ASP A 80 -23.72 3.85 -12.35
N ALA A 81 -24.49 4.02 -11.27
CA ALA A 81 -24.73 5.31 -10.63
C ALA A 81 -23.45 5.94 -10.08
N ALA A 82 -22.58 5.17 -9.42
CA ALA A 82 -21.29 5.67 -8.91
C ALA A 82 -20.33 6.04 -10.05
N VAL A 83 -20.26 5.23 -11.10
CA VAL A 83 -19.43 5.52 -12.27
C VAL A 83 -19.90 6.79 -12.95
N ALA A 84 -21.19 6.88 -13.30
CA ALA A 84 -21.75 8.06 -13.97
C ALA A 84 -21.61 9.32 -13.12
N PHE A 85 -21.79 9.20 -11.80
CA PHE A 85 -21.61 10.32 -10.89
C PHE A 85 -20.15 10.81 -10.88
N ILE A 86 -19.17 9.92 -10.72
CA ILE A 86 -17.76 10.32 -10.64
C ILE A 86 -17.22 10.85 -11.97
N GLU A 87 -17.61 10.25 -13.10
CA GLU A 87 -17.26 10.77 -14.43
C GLU A 87 -17.82 12.19 -14.64
N SER A 88 -19.06 12.44 -14.21
CA SER A 88 -19.66 13.78 -14.25
C SER A 88 -19.00 14.74 -13.25
N PHE A 89 -18.73 14.29 -12.03
CA PHE A 89 -18.11 15.09 -10.97
C PHE A 89 -16.70 15.56 -11.34
N LEU A 90 -15.95 14.73 -12.08
CA LEU A 90 -14.56 14.99 -12.50
C LEU A 90 -14.43 15.35 -13.99
N HIS A 91 -15.52 15.66 -14.69
CA HIS A 91 -15.57 15.81 -16.16
C HIS A 91 -14.56 16.83 -16.73
N ALA A 92 -14.15 17.82 -15.94
CA ALA A 92 -13.21 18.86 -16.35
C ALA A 92 -11.74 18.43 -16.25
N HIS A 93 -11.46 17.20 -15.82
CA HIS A 93 -10.12 16.72 -15.51
C HIS A 93 -9.81 15.38 -16.20
N ASN A 94 -8.52 15.09 -16.31
CA ASN A 94 -8.06 13.84 -16.92
C ASN A 94 -8.21 12.70 -15.93
N ILE A 95 -9.21 11.84 -16.18
CA ILE A 95 -9.48 10.64 -15.37
C ILE A 95 -8.93 9.39 -16.04
N SER A 96 -8.52 8.42 -15.22
CA SER A 96 -8.15 7.07 -15.62
C SER A 96 -8.76 6.06 -14.66
N ARG A 97 -8.97 4.81 -15.10
CA ARG A 97 -9.58 3.74 -14.30
C ARG A 97 -8.65 2.56 -14.13
N SER A 98 -8.76 1.87 -13.01
CA SER A 98 -8.18 0.55 -12.79
C SER A 98 -8.72 -0.48 -13.78
N LYS A 99 -8.06 -1.65 -13.87
CA LYS A 99 -8.49 -2.79 -14.69
C LYS A 99 -9.93 -3.23 -14.39
N HIS A 100 -10.34 -3.19 -13.12
CA HIS A 100 -11.67 -3.60 -12.67
C HIS A 100 -12.66 -2.42 -12.59
N GLY A 101 -12.22 -1.21 -12.96
CA GLY A 101 -13.06 0.00 -13.01
C GLY A 101 -13.45 0.58 -11.64
N ASP A 102 -13.05 -0.07 -10.56
CA ASP A 102 -13.35 0.21 -9.16
C ASP A 102 -12.55 1.35 -8.54
N TYR A 103 -11.46 1.75 -9.19
CA TYR A 103 -10.63 2.86 -8.74
C TYR A 103 -10.45 3.87 -9.87
N VAL A 104 -10.84 5.12 -9.63
CA VAL A 104 -10.68 6.24 -10.56
C VAL A 104 -9.53 7.11 -10.06
N ARG A 105 -8.53 7.36 -10.91
CA ARG A 105 -7.45 8.32 -10.64
C ARG A 105 -7.64 9.56 -11.49
N VAL A 106 -7.52 10.73 -10.88
CA VAL A 106 -7.62 12.02 -11.55
C VAL A 106 -6.41 12.87 -11.23
N THR A 107 -5.91 13.61 -12.23
CA THR A 107 -4.90 14.64 -12.04
C THR A 107 -5.53 16.00 -12.34
N MET A 108 -5.39 16.95 -11.41
CA MET A 108 -5.95 18.29 -11.54
C MET A 108 -5.04 19.37 -10.94
N PRO A 109 -5.17 20.65 -11.34
CA PRO A 109 -4.46 21.75 -10.69
C PRO A 109 -4.81 21.88 -9.21
N VAL A 110 -3.86 22.34 -8.39
CA VAL A 110 -4.06 22.62 -6.97
C VAL A 110 -5.25 23.56 -6.75
N ALA A 111 -5.39 24.62 -7.55
CA ALA A 111 -6.54 25.53 -7.44
C ALA A 111 -7.89 24.82 -7.64
N ALA A 112 -7.96 23.83 -8.54
CA ALA A 112 -9.17 23.07 -8.78
C ALA A 112 -9.48 22.16 -7.60
N ALA A 113 -8.47 21.48 -7.04
CA ALA A 113 -8.64 20.64 -5.85
C ALA A 113 -9.08 21.45 -4.63
N GLU A 114 -8.45 22.60 -4.37
CA GLU A 114 -8.84 23.49 -3.27
C GLU A 114 -10.29 23.99 -3.41
N ALA A 115 -10.72 24.34 -4.61
CA ALA A 115 -12.09 24.74 -4.89
C ALA A 115 -13.08 23.58 -4.70
N LEU A 116 -12.71 22.37 -5.15
CA LEU A 116 -13.57 21.18 -5.10
C LEU A 116 -13.76 20.67 -3.67
N PHE A 117 -12.69 20.74 -2.86
CA PHE A 117 -12.66 20.21 -1.49
C PHE A 117 -12.68 21.27 -0.41
N HIS A 118 -12.90 22.54 -0.76
CA HIS A 118 -12.91 23.68 0.17
C HIS A 118 -11.76 23.63 1.19
N THR A 119 -10.54 23.50 0.69
CA THR A 119 -9.34 23.38 1.53
C THR A 119 -8.21 24.23 0.98
N GLU A 120 -7.12 24.32 1.73
CA GLU A 120 -5.88 24.98 1.30
C GLU A 120 -4.76 23.95 1.28
N LEU A 121 -4.18 23.73 0.10
CA LEU A 121 -3.11 22.78 -0.10
C LEU A 121 -1.76 23.45 0.14
N PHE A 122 -0.94 22.78 0.94
CA PHE A 122 0.41 23.18 1.29
C PHE A 122 1.42 22.17 0.77
N GLU A 123 2.59 22.65 0.41
CA GLU A 123 3.75 21.81 0.22
C GLU A 123 4.38 21.49 1.58
N TYR A 124 4.71 20.22 1.79
CA TYR A 124 5.37 19.70 2.97
C TYR A 124 6.72 19.09 2.57
N ALA A 125 7.76 19.35 3.36
CA ALA A 125 9.07 18.71 3.23
C ALA A 125 9.29 17.70 4.34
N HIS A 126 9.98 16.61 4.02
CA HIS A 126 10.37 15.62 5.01
C HIS A 126 11.47 16.16 5.95
N GLU A 127 11.40 15.85 7.25
CA GLU A 127 12.43 16.17 8.23
C GLU A 127 13.63 15.23 8.07
N GLY A 128 14.72 15.77 7.51
CA GLY A 128 15.96 15.00 7.24
C GLY A 128 16.20 14.76 5.75
N HIS A 129 15.15 14.85 4.93
CA HIS A 129 15.24 14.81 3.47
C HIS A 129 14.43 15.95 2.83
N PRO A 130 14.90 17.21 2.89
CA PRO A 130 14.15 18.38 2.41
C PRO A 130 13.86 18.41 0.89
N ASP A 131 14.56 17.56 0.14
CA ASP A 131 14.30 17.29 -1.29
C ASP A 131 12.99 16.54 -1.52
N ARG A 132 12.48 15.84 -0.51
CA ARG A 132 11.23 15.09 -0.58
C ARG A 132 10.08 16.00 -0.22
N ARG A 133 9.17 16.17 -1.18
CA ARG A 133 8.08 17.14 -1.11
C ARG A 133 6.76 16.48 -1.43
N ILE A 134 5.72 16.88 -0.72
CA ILE A 134 4.36 16.37 -0.93
C ILE A 134 3.34 17.48 -0.74
N VAL A 135 2.26 17.45 -1.53
CA VAL A 135 1.18 18.43 -1.43
C VAL A 135 0.01 17.82 -0.66
N ARG A 136 -0.40 18.46 0.44
CA ARG A 136 -1.49 18.02 1.32
C ARG A 136 -2.29 19.20 1.88
N PRO A 137 -3.55 19.01 2.29
CA PRO A 137 -4.32 20.00 3.03
C PRO A 137 -3.59 20.44 4.31
N ARG A 138 -3.51 21.76 4.53
CA ARG A 138 -2.99 22.32 5.79
C ARG A 138 -3.90 22.06 6.99
N GLY A 139 -5.19 21.95 6.71
CA GLY A 139 -6.26 21.75 7.69
C GLY A 139 -7.32 20.80 7.14
N PRO A 140 -8.49 20.74 7.77
CA PRO A 140 -9.57 19.88 7.29
C PRO A 140 -9.95 20.25 5.84
N TYR A 141 -10.48 19.26 5.13
CA TYR A 141 -11.06 19.44 3.81
C TYR A 141 -12.51 18.94 3.83
N HIS A 142 -13.29 19.40 2.87
CA HIS A 142 -14.70 19.08 2.72
C HIS A 142 -14.92 18.22 1.49
N LEU A 143 -15.45 17.02 1.68
CA LEU A 143 -15.97 16.22 0.59
C LEU A 143 -17.43 16.62 0.32
N PRO A 144 -17.82 17.01 -0.92
CA PRO A 144 -19.21 17.31 -1.24
C PRO A 144 -20.13 16.15 -0.85
N SER A 145 -21.26 16.46 -0.20
CA SER A 145 -22.12 15.44 0.43
C SER A 145 -22.73 14.45 -0.56
N ASN A 146 -22.87 14.86 -1.82
CA ASN A 146 -23.32 14.03 -2.93
C ASN A 146 -22.27 13.03 -3.42
N VAL A 147 -20.99 13.16 -3.04
CA VAL A 147 -19.92 12.21 -3.42
C VAL A 147 -19.95 10.96 -2.54
N LYS A 148 -20.26 11.12 -1.25
CA LYS A 148 -20.25 10.04 -0.24
C LYS A 148 -21.03 8.77 -0.61
N PRO A 149 -22.23 8.85 -1.23
CA PRO A 149 -22.95 7.64 -1.65
C PRO A 149 -22.23 6.82 -2.73
N HIS A 150 -21.35 7.45 -3.51
CA HIS A 150 -20.73 6.85 -4.70
C HIS A 150 -19.30 6.36 -4.50
N VAL A 151 -18.65 6.74 -3.39
CA VAL A 151 -17.27 6.37 -3.10
C VAL A 151 -17.15 5.70 -1.72
N LEU A 152 -16.15 4.84 -1.59
CA LEU A 152 -15.73 4.22 -0.33
C LEU A 152 -14.62 5.04 0.33
N LEU A 153 -13.67 5.51 -0.48
CA LEU A 153 -12.47 6.22 -0.05
C LEU A 153 -12.10 7.28 -1.10
N VAL A 154 -11.59 8.42 -0.63
CA VAL A 154 -10.84 9.38 -1.43
C VAL A 154 -9.40 9.36 -0.93
N ASP A 155 -8.47 9.14 -1.85
CA ASP A 155 -7.03 9.04 -1.58
C ASP A 155 -6.27 10.24 -2.18
N GLY A 156 -5.07 10.51 -1.65
CA GLY A 156 -4.20 11.60 -2.10
C GLY A 156 -4.33 12.91 -1.32
N LEU A 157 -5.28 13.01 -0.37
CA LEU A 157 -5.46 14.20 0.47
C LEU A 157 -4.95 14.02 1.90
N ASP A 158 -5.04 12.85 2.52
CA ASP A 158 -4.82 12.74 3.97
C ASP A 158 -3.54 12.01 4.37
N ALA A 159 -3.10 11.05 3.56
CA ALA A 159 -2.01 10.17 3.95
C ALA A 159 -0.64 10.82 3.70
N PHE A 160 0.19 10.89 4.74
CA PHE A 160 1.62 11.17 4.62
C PHE A 160 2.40 9.86 4.60
N PRO A 161 3.35 9.68 3.66
CA PRO A 161 4.18 8.49 3.65
C PRO A 161 5.05 8.40 4.89
N THR A 162 5.08 7.21 5.48
CA THR A 162 5.96 6.88 6.60
C THR A 162 7.24 6.27 6.05
N MET A 163 8.38 6.74 6.54
CA MET A 163 9.67 6.11 6.30
C MET A 163 9.70 4.75 7.02
N PHE A 164 9.41 3.66 6.32
CA PHE A 164 9.78 2.33 6.80
C PHE A 164 11.28 2.14 6.54
N GLN A 165 12.11 2.77 7.36
CA GLN A 165 13.47 2.30 7.52
C GLN A 165 13.44 1.28 8.64
N ALA A 166 13.54 -0.01 8.30
CA ALA A 166 13.96 -1.02 9.26
C ALA A 166 15.35 -0.60 9.78
N GLN A 167 15.39 0.12 10.89
CA GLN A 167 16.62 0.45 11.59
C GLN A 167 17.14 -0.82 12.28
N ALA A 168 17.71 -1.73 11.49
CA ALA A 168 18.54 -2.80 12.01
C ALA A 168 20.00 -2.30 12.09
N HIS A 169 20.25 -1.26 12.89
CA HIS A 169 21.58 -1.06 13.44
C HIS A 169 21.58 -1.59 14.86
N ALA A 170 21.91 -2.88 15.02
CA ALA A 170 22.44 -3.34 16.28
C ALA A 170 23.74 -2.55 16.52
N THR A 171 23.69 -1.52 17.36
CA THR A 171 24.89 -1.00 18.00
C THR A 171 25.45 -2.18 18.78
N ALA A 172 26.55 -2.76 18.29
CA ALA A 172 27.25 -3.83 18.97
C ALA A 172 27.80 -3.28 20.30
N THR A 173 26.98 -3.32 21.34
CA THR A 173 27.44 -3.14 22.72
C THR A 173 28.17 -4.41 23.09
N VAL A 174 29.48 -4.25 23.29
CA VAL A 174 30.41 -5.28 23.72
C VAL A 174 29.87 -6.03 24.94
N ALA A 175 29.97 -7.37 24.89
CA ALA A 175 29.80 -8.35 25.95
C ALA A 175 28.36 -8.74 26.36
N GLY A 176 27.95 -9.90 25.85
CA GLY A 176 26.73 -10.62 26.20
C GLY A 176 26.09 -11.13 24.93
N GLU A 177 26.16 -12.45 24.68
CA GLU A 177 25.67 -13.14 23.48
C GLU A 177 24.54 -12.40 22.77
N ALA A 178 24.88 -11.69 21.69
CA ALA A 178 23.89 -11.28 20.72
C ALA A 178 23.35 -12.59 20.14
N SER A 179 22.20 -13.04 20.64
CA SER A 179 21.46 -14.16 20.08
C SER A 179 20.97 -13.71 18.70
N SER A 180 21.85 -13.78 17.70
CA SER A 180 21.44 -13.70 16.31
C SER A 180 20.58 -14.92 16.04
N THR A 181 19.29 -14.70 15.76
CA THR A 181 18.39 -15.79 15.38
C THR A 181 18.86 -16.38 14.06
N SER A 182 19.50 -17.55 14.10
CA SER A 182 19.92 -18.27 12.89
C SER A 182 18.74 -19.01 12.25
N VAL A 183 18.86 -19.38 10.97
CA VAL A 183 17.86 -20.21 10.29
C VAL A 183 17.63 -21.53 11.03
N GLU A 184 18.70 -22.15 11.52
CA GLU A 184 18.65 -23.39 12.30
C GLU A 184 17.91 -23.20 13.64
N ALA A 185 18.04 -22.02 14.26
CA ALA A 185 17.30 -21.68 15.48
C ALA A 185 15.80 -21.52 15.19
N ILE A 186 15.43 -20.87 14.08
CA ILE A 186 14.03 -20.76 13.63
C ILE A 186 13.46 -22.15 13.34
N GLN A 187 14.17 -22.96 12.56
CA GLN A 187 13.73 -24.32 12.21
C GLN A 187 13.49 -25.16 13.46
N ARG A 188 14.41 -25.12 14.43
CA ARG A 188 14.26 -25.84 15.70
C ARG A 188 13.10 -25.32 16.55
N ALA A 189 12.90 -24.00 16.59
CA ALA A 189 11.85 -23.39 17.41
C ALA A 189 10.43 -23.72 16.90
N TYR A 190 10.28 -23.92 15.59
CA TYR A 190 8.99 -24.18 14.93
C TYR A 190 8.86 -25.61 14.38
N ASP A 191 9.77 -26.52 14.76
CA ASP A 191 9.82 -27.90 14.25
C ASP A 191 9.78 -28.00 12.71
N LEU A 192 10.43 -27.04 12.03
CA LEU A 192 10.52 -27.04 10.58
C LEU A 192 11.62 -28.02 10.12
N PRO A 193 11.33 -28.88 9.12
CA PRO A 193 12.35 -29.76 8.57
C PRO A 193 13.47 -28.98 7.88
N SER A 194 14.70 -29.44 8.08
CA SER A 194 15.87 -29.03 7.30
C SER A 194 15.83 -29.64 5.90
N GLY A 195 16.33 -28.93 4.88
CA GLY A 195 16.41 -29.48 3.52
C GLY A 195 15.05 -29.63 2.84
N LEU A 196 14.09 -28.78 3.23
CA LEU A 196 12.79 -28.66 2.55
C LEU A 196 12.99 -28.18 1.11
N ASP A 197 12.31 -28.83 0.17
CA ASP A 197 12.11 -28.36 -1.19
C ASP A 197 10.62 -28.11 -1.43
N ALA A 198 10.22 -26.84 -1.39
CA ALA A 198 8.85 -26.40 -1.60
C ALA A 198 8.57 -26.00 -3.06
N SER A 199 9.17 -26.70 -4.03
CA SER A 199 9.09 -26.38 -5.48
C SER A 199 7.98 -27.13 -6.21
N ASP A 200 6.83 -27.41 -5.57
CA ASP A 200 5.65 -27.87 -6.31
C ASP A 200 5.15 -26.73 -7.21
N PRO A 201 4.96 -26.94 -8.52
CA PRO A 201 4.57 -25.86 -9.45
C PRO A 201 3.18 -25.27 -9.17
N ARG A 202 2.39 -25.89 -8.29
CA ARG A 202 1.10 -25.36 -7.82
C ARG A 202 1.25 -24.43 -6.61
N ASN A 203 2.44 -24.36 -6.02
CA ASN A 203 2.76 -23.52 -4.87
C ASN A 203 3.77 -22.46 -5.29
N ALA A 204 3.42 -21.19 -5.14
CA ALA A 204 4.30 -20.07 -5.45
C ALA A 204 4.29 -19.07 -4.30
N ILE A 205 5.45 -18.48 -4.03
CA ILE A 205 5.63 -17.47 -2.99
C ILE A 205 5.97 -16.15 -3.68
N VAL A 206 5.22 -15.09 -3.40
CA VAL A 206 5.50 -13.76 -3.91
C VAL A 206 5.83 -12.84 -2.74
N ILE A 207 7.03 -12.29 -2.77
CA ILE A 207 7.55 -11.31 -1.82
C ILE A 207 7.32 -9.94 -2.43
N GLY A 208 6.50 -9.11 -1.78
CA GLY A 208 6.23 -7.75 -2.23
C GLY A 208 7.30 -6.79 -1.71
N ALA A 209 8.07 -6.18 -2.61
CA ALA A 209 9.02 -5.12 -2.25
C ALA A 209 8.46 -3.75 -2.67
N PHE A 210 8.45 -2.80 -1.75
CA PHE A 210 7.88 -1.45 -1.97
C PHE A 210 9.00 -0.41 -2.07
N LEU A 211 8.78 0.67 -2.83
CA LEU A 211 9.79 1.62 -3.36
C LEU A 211 11.17 1.62 -2.68
N LYS A 212 12.21 1.62 -3.51
CA LYS A 212 13.63 1.56 -3.12
C LYS A 212 14.06 0.26 -2.44
N GLU A 213 13.14 -0.60 -2.03
CA GLU A 213 13.50 -1.94 -1.58
C GLU A 213 13.83 -2.86 -2.78
N THR A 214 14.99 -3.49 -2.73
CA THR A 214 15.40 -4.52 -3.69
C THR A 214 16.38 -5.49 -3.04
N PHE A 215 16.48 -6.70 -3.55
CA PHE A 215 17.43 -7.69 -3.05
C PHE A 215 18.60 -7.85 -4.04
N ASN A 216 19.68 -8.46 -3.58
CA ASN A 216 20.78 -8.89 -4.44
C ASN A 216 20.90 -10.41 -4.41
N GLN A 217 20.95 -11.04 -5.58
CA GLN A 217 21.04 -12.49 -5.72
C GLN A 217 22.27 -13.10 -5.03
N ARG A 218 23.43 -12.43 -5.11
CA ARG A 218 24.67 -12.91 -4.49
C ARG A 218 24.61 -12.85 -2.97
N ASP A 219 23.84 -11.90 -2.42
CA ASP A 219 23.62 -11.83 -0.98
C ASP A 219 22.75 -12.99 -0.49
N ILE A 220 21.80 -13.45 -1.32
CA ILE A 220 21.00 -14.66 -1.05
C ILE A 220 21.90 -15.90 -1.05
N GLU A 221 22.68 -16.10 -2.11
CA GLU A 221 23.63 -17.22 -2.23
C GLU A 221 24.61 -17.25 -1.03
N SER A 222 25.14 -16.08 -0.67
CA SER A 222 26.04 -15.93 0.48
C SER A 222 25.35 -16.19 1.82
N PHE A 223 24.05 -15.90 1.92
CA PHE A 223 23.26 -16.18 3.12
C PHE A 223 22.95 -17.67 3.26
N GLU A 224 22.57 -18.35 2.17
CA GLU A 224 22.33 -19.79 2.17
C GLU A 224 23.58 -20.58 2.55
N ALA A 225 24.72 -20.26 1.94
CA ALA A 225 26.00 -20.90 2.24
C ALA A 225 26.39 -20.72 3.72
N ARG A 226 26.18 -19.54 4.30
CA ARG A 226 26.43 -19.28 5.72
C ARG A 226 25.52 -20.08 6.65
N ASN A 227 24.28 -20.34 6.24
CA ASN A 227 23.30 -21.09 7.02
C ASN A 227 23.27 -22.59 6.66
N LYS A 228 24.29 -23.08 5.93
CA LYS A 228 24.41 -24.48 5.48
C LYS A 228 23.13 -24.99 4.82
N GLN A 229 22.43 -24.10 4.13
CA GLN A 229 21.38 -24.48 3.20
C GLN A 229 22.10 -24.88 1.93
N GLU A 230 22.05 -26.17 1.58
CA GLU A 230 22.65 -26.72 0.37
C GLU A 230 21.53 -26.91 -0.65
N PRO A 231 21.14 -25.85 -1.39
CA PRO A 231 20.09 -25.99 -2.37
C PRO A 231 20.57 -26.90 -3.51
N SER A 232 19.62 -27.53 -4.22
CA SER A 232 19.97 -28.33 -5.39
C SER A 232 20.74 -27.50 -6.42
N SER A 233 21.57 -28.13 -7.26
CA SER A 233 22.26 -27.44 -8.36
C SER A 233 21.31 -26.81 -9.39
N ALA A 234 20.02 -27.14 -9.34
CA ALA A 234 18.96 -26.54 -10.14
C ALA A 234 18.26 -25.38 -9.42
N PHE A 235 18.74 -24.91 -8.27
CA PHE A 235 18.21 -23.76 -7.55
C PHE A 235 18.76 -22.45 -8.07
N HIS A 236 17.83 -21.58 -8.46
CA HIS A 236 18.13 -20.26 -9.04
C HIS A 236 17.66 -19.12 -8.13
N GLY A 237 17.13 -19.43 -6.95
CA GLY A 237 16.59 -18.46 -6.01
C GLY A 237 15.32 -17.74 -6.49
N PRO A 238 14.79 -16.84 -5.65
CA PRO A 238 13.64 -16.02 -6.00
C PRO A 238 13.91 -15.14 -7.22
N GLN A 239 12.95 -15.09 -8.15
CA GLN A 239 13.12 -14.32 -9.37
C GLN A 239 12.73 -12.84 -9.16
N PRO A 240 13.54 -11.87 -9.60
CA PRO A 240 13.18 -10.46 -9.55
C PRO A 240 12.15 -10.12 -10.63
N VAL A 241 11.05 -9.45 -10.26
CA VAL A 241 10.04 -8.94 -11.20
C VAL A 241 9.85 -7.44 -10.94
N HIS A 242 10.11 -6.63 -11.97
CA HIS A 242 10.06 -5.15 -11.92
C HIS A 242 11.00 -4.49 -10.88
N CYS A 243 12.01 -5.24 -10.42
CA CYS A 243 13.01 -4.77 -9.48
C CYS A 243 14.08 -3.93 -10.17
N ILE A 244 14.60 -2.94 -9.46
CA ILE A 244 15.66 -2.09 -10.00
C ILE A 244 16.96 -2.90 -10.02
N GLY A 245 17.59 -2.95 -11.19
CA GLY A 245 18.82 -3.71 -11.37
C GLY A 245 18.61 -5.23 -11.41
N ASP A 246 17.37 -5.71 -11.50
CA ASP A 246 17.04 -7.13 -11.75
C ASP A 246 17.80 -8.12 -10.85
N GLY A 247 17.86 -7.83 -9.54
CA GLY A 247 18.56 -8.69 -8.55
C GLY A 247 20.09 -8.57 -8.57
N LEU A 248 20.66 -7.68 -9.38
CA LEU A 248 22.11 -7.44 -9.50
C LEU A 248 22.54 -6.11 -8.85
N GLY A 249 21.57 -5.29 -8.41
CA GLY A 249 21.80 -4.01 -7.73
C GLY A 249 22.25 -4.18 -6.27
N VAL A 250 22.43 -3.08 -5.55
CA VAL A 250 22.73 -3.13 -4.10
C VAL A 250 21.45 -3.52 -3.36
N GLY A 251 21.51 -4.62 -2.59
CA GLY A 251 20.39 -5.06 -1.77
C GLY A 251 20.09 -4.09 -0.63
N THR A 252 18.82 -3.99 -0.25
CA THR A 252 18.33 -3.19 0.87
C THR A 252 17.92 -4.09 2.04
N GLY A 253 17.76 -3.52 3.23
CA GLY A 253 17.54 -4.28 4.46
C GLY A 253 16.32 -5.19 4.41
N GLU A 254 15.13 -4.64 4.14
CA GLU A 254 13.87 -5.38 4.24
C GLU A 254 13.73 -6.39 3.10
N ALA A 255 13.93 -5.95 1.85
CA ALA A 255 13.85 -6.87 0.71
C ALA A 255 14.90 -7.99 0.80
N SER A 256 16.09 -7.73 1.35
CA SER A 256 17.07 -8.80 1.57
C SER A 256 16.62 -9.73 2.69
N LEU A 257 16.12 -9.21 3.81
CA LEU A 257 15.66 -10.02 4.95
C LEU A 257 14.53 -10.98 4.55
N ASP A 258 13.49 -10.46 3.91
CA ASP A 258 12.34 -11.25 3.47
C ASP A 258 12.77 -12.35 2.50
N THR A 259 13.59 -11.98 1.51
CA THR A 259 14.08 -12.89 0.48
C THR A 259 14.99 -13.95 1.08
N GLN A 260 15.90 -13.59 1.99
CA GLN A 260 16.81 -14.52 2.66
C GLN A 260 16.05 -15.54 3.50
N LEU A 261 15.06 -15.11 4.29
CA LEU A 261 14.27 -16.01 5.14
C LEU A 261 13.38 -16.93 4.31
N VAL A 262 12.67 -16.41 3.31
CA VAL A 262 11.84 -17.24 2.41
C VAL A 262 12.71 -18.27 1.69
N THR A 263 13.85 -17.86 1.16
CA THR A 263 14.77 -18.74 0.44
C THR A 263 15.29 -19.85 1.35
N ALA A 264 15.83 -19.49 2.52
CA ALA A 264 16.44 -20.47 3.42
C ALA A 264 15.45 -21.44 4.09
N LEU A 265 14.19 -21.02 4.30
CA LEU A 265 13.18 -21.87 4.94
C LEU A 265 12.37 -22.73 3.96
N THR A 266 12.38 -22.39 2.67
CA THR A 266 11.52 -23.06 1.68
C THR A 266 12.27 -23.70 0.52
N GLN A 267 13.44 -23.16 0.15
CA GLN A 267 14.20 -23.48 -1.05
C GLN A 267 13.35 -23.58 -2.33
N SER A 268 12.24 -22.84 -2.39
CA SER A 268 11.28 -22.94 -3.50
C SER A 268 11.83 -22.31 -4.78
N GLN A 269 11.80 -23.04 -5.90
CA GLN A 269 12.05 -22.50 -7.24
C GLN A 269 10.96 -21.54 -7.71
N HIS A 270 9.81 -21.53 -7.03
CA HIS A 270 8.63 -20.75 -7.39
C HIS A 270 8.45 -19.54 -6.47
N ALA A 271 9.57 -19.01 -5.96
CA ALA A 271 9.62 -17.75 -5.26
C ALA A 271 9.87 -16.58 -6.24
N THR A 272 9.23 -15.44 -6.00
CA THR A 272 9.39 -14.22 -6.81
C THR A 272 9.43 -13.02 -5.89
N VAL A 273 10.33 -12.08 -6.15
CA VAL A 273 10.30 -10.75 -5.52
C VAL A 273 9.65 -9.79 -6.52
N LEU A 274 8.42 -9.38 -6.23
CA LEU A 274 7.68 -8.41 -7.03
C LEU A 274 7.92 -7.01 -6.47
N CYS A 275 8.72 -6.22 -7.17
CA CYS A 275 9.00 -4.85 -6.77
C CYS A 275 7.97 -3.88 -7.36
N TYR A 276 7.19 -3.23 -6.51
CA TYR A 276 6.11 -2.29 -6.89
C TYR A 276 6.63 -0.91 -7.33
N ASN A 277 7.77 -0.86 -8.00
CA ASN A 277 8.38 0.38 -8.50
C ASN A 277 7.50 1.10 -9.53
N ALA A 278 6.65 0.37 -10.25
CA ALA A 278 5.78 0.91 -11.30
C ALA A 278 4.51 1.61 -10.78
N ASN A 279 4.14 1.42 -9.51
CA ASN A 279 2.94 2.02 -8.92
C ASN A 279 3.13 3.46 -8.45
N ARG A 280 4.34 4.01 -8.65
CA ARG A 280 4.68 5.40 -8.38
C ARG A 280 4.03 6.34 -9.40
N VAL A 281 3.81 7.60 -9.02
CA VAL A 281 3.51 8.69 -9.95
C VAL A 281 4.77 8.98 -10.79
N PRO A 282 4.76 8.76 -12.13
CA PRO A 282 5.98 8.84 -12.95
C PRO A 282 6.61 10.24 -13.00
N SER A 283 5.80 11.28 -12.79
CA SER A 283 6.23 12.68 -12.78
C SER A 283 6.81 13.15 -11.45
N GLN A 284 6.75 12.32 -10.40
CA GLN A 284 7.32 12.63 -9.09
C GLN A 284 8.67 11.95 -8.89
N ALA A 285 9.48 12.50 -7.99
CA ALA A 285 10.77 11.93 -7.64
C ALA A 285 10.61 10.49 -7.12
N PHE A 286 11.63 9.66 -7.35
CA PHE A 286 11.61 8.29 -6.87
C PHE A 286 12.12 8.25 -5.42
N ASP A 287 11.23 8.62 -4.50
CA ASP A 287 11.44 8.61 -3.05
C ASP A 287 10.14 8.28 -2.32
N ASP A 288 10.22 8.23 -0.99
CA ASP A 288 9.13 7.75 -0.15
C ASP A 288 7.89 8.65 -0.20
N SER A 289 8.01 9.91 -0.65
CA SER A 289 6.85 10.78 -0.94
C SER A 289 5.95 10.23 -2.06
N ASN A 290 6.54 9.43 -2.95
CA ASN A 290 5.89 8.83 -4.11
C ASN A 290 5.33 7.43 -3.79
N GLN A 291 5.24 7.10 -2.50
CA GLN A 291 4.63 5.90 -1.94
C GLN A 291 3.22 6.27 -1.48
N GLU A 292 2.21 6.12 -2.33
CA GLU A 292 0.83 6.30 -1.85
C GLU A 292 0.43 5.11 -0.97
N VAL A 293 -0.05 5.42 0.24
CA VAL A 293 -0.43 4.47 1.30
C VAL A 293 -1.71 3.67 0.95
N GLY A 294 -2.31 3.94 -0.21
CA GLY A 294 -3.62 3.47 -0.65
C GLY A 294 -3.82 1.96 -0.80
N ALA A 295 -2.77 1.15 -0.62
CA ALA A 295 -2.90 -0.31 -0.64
C ALA A 295 -2.99 -0.97 0.75
N ILE A 296 -2.58 -0.31 1.85
CA ILE A 296 -2.38 -1.02 3.13
C ILE A 296 -3.04 -0.37 4.37
N GLN A 297 -3.40 0.92 4.40
CA GLN A 297 -3.88 1.51 5.68
C GLN A 297 -5.10 2.44 5.67
N SER A 298 -5.74 2.74 4.55
CA SER A 298 -6.83 3.72 4.53
C SER A 298 -8.23 3.08 4.67
N VAL A 299 -8.57 2.59 5.87
CA VAL A 299 -9.99 2.36 6.24
C VAL A 299 -10.51 3.64 6.90
N LEU A 300 -11.29 4.44 6.16
CA LEU A 300 -12.17 5.42 6.78
C LEU A 300 -13.27 4.67 7.52
N VAL A 301 -13.08 4.48 8.84
CA VAL A 301 -14.14 4.02 9.73
C VAL A 301 -15.17 5.15 9.85
N TRP A 302 -16.29 5.00 9.14
CA TRP A 302 -17.47 5.83 9.34
C TRP A 302 -18.12 5.46 10.67
N GLY A 303 -17.60 6.00 11.77
CA GLY A 303 -18.19 5.84 13.10
C GLY A 303 -19.49 6.63 13.24
N SER A 304 -20.63 5.97 13.03
CA SER A 304 -21.92 6.45 13.55
C SER A 304 -22.01 6.07 15.03
N PHE A 305 -21.41 6.86 15.93
CA PHE A 305 -21.72 6.77 17.36
C PHE A 305 -23.05 7.47 17.62
N GLY A 306 -24.14 6.75 17.38
CA GLY A 306 -25.46 7.06 17.89
C GLY A 306 -25.85 6.05 18.95
N CYS A 307 -25.23 6.13 20.14
CA CYS A 307 -25.79 5.50 21.33
C CYS A 307 -26.52 6.60 22.10
N GLN A 308 -27.84 6.66 21.94
CA GLN A 308 -28.71 7.41 22.83
C GLN A 308 -28.69 6.69 24.19
N LEU A 309 -28.28 7.43 25.24
CA LEU A 309 -28.70 7.14 26.61
C LEU A 309 -30.15 7.60 26.81
#